data_AF-A0AAN0NF60-F1
#
_entry.id   AF-A0AAN0NF60-F1
#
_cell.length_a   1.000
_cell.length_b   1.000
_cell.length_c   1.000
_cell.angle_alpha   90.00
_cell.angle_beta   90.00
_cell.angle_gamma   90.00
#
_symmetry.space_group_name_H-M   'P 1'
#
loop_
_entity.id
_entity.type
_entity.pdbx_description
1 polymer ?
#
loop_
_entity_poly.entity_id
_entity_poly.type
_entity_poly.pdbx_seq_one_letter_code
_entity_poly.pdbx_strand_id
1 'polypeptide(L)'
;MLITFLAIAPVFALILMGYGLRRGGIPSTEFWNLNDRLVYWVLMPALFFAKISAADLSGGLGDYAVLLYAGFFTAIFCGWLFGRKFAAPQASSLLQGSARFNTFIGLAIAEAVFGTPGLQIAVLGSALLVPVVNVTVVTIMARQLGEGANQSSLDW
;
A
#
# COMPACT_ATOMS: atom_id res chain seq x y z
N MET A 1 16.06 -1.96 16.85
CA MET A 1 14.91 -1.06 17.13
C MET A 1 15.20 0.39 16.76
N LEU A 2 16.33 0.99 17.17
CA LEU A 2 16.67 2.38 16.84
C LEU A 2 16.82 2.65 15.33
N ILE A 3 17.40 1.72 14.58
CA ILE A 3 17.62 1.89 13.13
C ILE A 3 16.30 1.92 12.36
N THR A 4 15.37 1.03 12.70
CA THR A 4 14.01 1.03 12.13
C THR A 4 13.28 2.34 12.41
N PHE A 5 13.42 2.88 13.62
CA PHE A 5 12.81 4.16 13.98
C PHE A 5 13.38 5.32 13.14
N LEU A 6 14.71 5.40 13.03
CA LEU A 6 15.39 6.43 12.23
C LEU A 6 15.05 6.36 10.75
N ALA A 7 14.82 5.16 10.21
CA ALA A 7 14.48 5.00 8.80
C ALA A 7 13.04 5.43 8.47
N ILE A 8 12.12 5.37 9.43
CA ILE A 8 10.71 5.77 9.26
C ILE A 8 10.50 7.25 9.62
N ALA A 9 11.37 7.80 10.48
CA ALA A 9 11.27 9.17 10.99
C ALA A 9 11.11 10.26 9.90
N PRO A 10 11.80 10.23 8.75
CA PRO A 10 11.66 11.26 7.72
C PRO A 10 10.26 11.28 7.09
N VAL A 11 9.70 10.09 6.83
CA VAL A 11 8.34 9.95 6.28
C VAL A 11 7.32 10.47 7.29
N PHE A 12 7.51 10.12 8.57
CA PHE A 12 6.66 10.63 9.65
C PHE A 12 6.75 12.15 9.80
N ALA A 13 7.96 12.72 9.73
CA ALA A 13 8.17 14.17 9.79
C ALA A 13 7.45 14.89 8.64
N LEU A 14 7.52 14.35 7.42
CA LEU A 14 6.79 14.87 6.26
C LEU A 14 5.26 14.84 6.47
N ILE A 15 4.72 13.74 7.02
CA ILE A 15 3.28 13.62 7.31
C ILE A 15 2.86 14.67 8.36
N LEU A 16 3.63 14.80 9.45
CA LEU A 16 3.35 15.77 10.50
C LEU A 16 3.42 17.21 9.99
N MET A 17 4.41 17.51 9.13
CA MET A 17 4.53 18.82 8.49
C MET A 17 3.33 19.11 7.58
N GLY A 18 2.95 18.17 6.72
CA GLY A 18 1.77 18.31 5.86
C GLY A 18 0.48 18.53 6.66
N TYR A 19 0.31 17.78 7.75
CA TYR A 19 -0.81 17.97 8.69
C TYR A 19 -0.80 19.36 9.32
N GLY A 20 0.36 19.83 9.80
CA GLY A 20 0.52 21.16 10.39
C GLY A 20 0.17 22.28 9.41
N LEU A 21 0.65 22.18 8.16
CA LEU A 21 0.36 23.15 7.09
C LEU A 21 -1.13 23.18 6.74
N ARG A 22 -1.76 22.00 6.57
CA ARG A 22 -3.20 21.90 6.30
C ARG A 22 -4.05 22.48 7.43
N ARG A 23 -3.71 22.17 8.69
CA ARG A 23 -4.41 22.70 9.86
C ARG A 23 -4.22 24.21 10.02
N GLY A 24 -3.06 24.73 9.63
CA GLY A 24 -2.78 26.17 9.59
C GLY A 24 -3.43 26.91 8.41
N GLY A 25 -4.14 26.20 7.52
CA GLY A 25 -4.78 26.82 6.34
C GLY A 25 -3.79 27.26 5.25
N ILE A 26 -2.53 26.84 5.34
CA ILE A 26 -1.48 27.21 4.39
C ILE A 26 -1.39 26.13 3.30
N PRO A 27 -1.42 26.47 2.00
CA PRO A 27 -1.68 27.78 1.39
C PRO A 27 -3.18 28.16 1.30
N SER A 28 -4.08 27.19 1.12
CA SER A 28 -5.54 27.34 1.22
C SER A 28 -6.20 25.96 1.23
N THR A 29 -7.42 25.83 1.77
CA THR A 29 -8.16 24.55 1.75
C THR A 29 -8.44 24.04 0.33
N GLU A 30 -8.68 24.97 -0.60
CA GLU A 30 -8.92 24.65 -2.01
C GLU A 30 -7.68 24.05 -2.68
N PHE A 31 -6.49 24.58 -2.38
CA PHE A 31 -5.22 24.01 -2.83
C PHE A 31 -5.07 22.55 -2.37
N TRP A 32 -5.39 22.25 -1.11
CA TRP A 32 -5.31 20.88 -0.59
C TRP A 32 -6.25 19.93 -1.33
N ASN A 33 -7.47 20.37 -1.66
CA ASN A 33 -8.42 19.56 -2.42
C ASN A 33 -7.96 19.32 -3.87
N LEU A 34 -7.40 20.34 -4.52
CA LEU A 34 -6.81 20.22 -5.87
C LEU A 34 -5.57 19.32 -5.86
N ASN A 35 -4.71 19.47 -4.86
CA ASN A 35 -3.54 18.65 -4.66
C ASN A 35 -3.93 17.17 -4.44
N ASP A 36 -4.94 16.88 -3.64
CA ASP A 36 -5.43 15.51 -3.44
C ASP A 36 -5.88 14.88 -4.77
N ARG A 37 -6.56 15.65 -5.64
CA ARG A 37 -6.92 15.18 -6.99
C ARG A 37 -5.71 14.94 -7.88
N LEU A 38 -4.73 15.85 -7.87
CA LEU A 38 -3.47 15.69 -8.62
C LEU A 38 -2.70 14.45 -8.17
N VAL A 39 -2.58 14.26 -6.85
CA VAL A 39 -1.91 13.10 -6.26
C VAL A 39 -2.62 11.83 -6.72
N TYR A 40 -3.95 11.79 -6.62
CA TYR A 40 -4.73 10.61 -6.95
C TYR A 40 -4.70 10.25 -8.44
N TRP A 41 -4.89 11.24 -9.32
CA TRP A 41 -5.05 11.00 -10.76
C TRP A 41 -3.75 10.97 -11.55
N VAL A 42 -2.68 11.61 -11.06
CA VAL A 42 -1.44 11.78 -11.82
C VAL A 42 -0.25 11.20 -11.07
N LEU A 43 0.01 11.66 -9.85
CA LEU A 43 1.25 11.29 -9.14
C LEU A 43 1.24 9.82 -8.71
N MET A 44 0.11 9.29 -8.23
CA MET A 44 -0.03 7.89 -7.84
C MET A 44 0.15 6.94 -9.05
N PRO A 45 -0.55 7.12 -10.19
CA PRO A 45 -0.30 6.33 -11.40
C PRO A 45 1.13 6.46 -11.92
N ALA A 46 1.70 7.67 -11.95
CA ALA A 46 3.07 7.90 -12.40
C ALA A 46 4.10 7.22 -11.49
N LEU A 47 3.89 7.27 -10.17
CA LEU A 47 4.70 6.55 -9.20
C LEU A 47 4.64 5.05 -9.45
N PHE A 48 3.45 4.47 -9.64
CA PHE A 48 3.31 3.05 -9.93
C PHE A 48 3.99 2.64 -11.24
N PHE A 49 3.80 3.43 -12.31
CA PHE A 49 4.49 3.18 -13.57
C PHE A 49 6.01 3.24 -13.43
N ALA A 50 6.54 4.26 -12.76
CA ALA A 50 7.97 4.42 -12.51
C ALA A 50 8.55 3.26 -11.67
N LYS A 51 7.79 2.75 -10.69
CA LYS A 51 8.21 1.60 -9.88
C LYS A 51 8.19 0.30 -10.67
N ILE A 52 7.24 0.12 -11.57
CA ILE A 52 7.14 -1.05 -12.46
C ILE A 52 8.23 -1.01 -13.54
N SER A 53 8.49 0.15 -14.15
CA SER A 53 9.44 0.27 -15.26
C SER A 53 10.90 0.13 -14.82
N ALA A 54 11.23 0.51 -13.59
CA ALA A 54 12.55 0.34 -13.00
C ALA A 54 12.78 -1.06 -12.39
N ALA A 55 11.81 -1.97 -12.52
CA ALA A 55 11.92 -3.33 -12.01
C ALA A 55 12.91 -4.14 -12.86
N ASP A 56 14.06 -4.50 -12.27
CA ASP A 56 15.01 -5.42 -12.91
C ASP A 56 14.65 -6.88 -12.57
N LEU A 57 14.11 -7.61 -13.54
CA LEU A 57 13.65 -9.00 -13.36
C LEU A 57 14.69 -10.04 -13.81
N SER A 58 15.95 -9.63 -14.03
CA SER A 58 16.97 -10.48 -14.66
C SER A 58 17.56 -11.59 -13.78
N GLY A 59 17.36 -11.55 -12.46
CA GLY A 59 17.74 -12.64 -11.56
C GLY A 59 16.75 -13.81 -11.64
N GLY A 60 17.18 -15.04 -11.37
CA GLY A 60 16.28 -16.19 -11.20
C GLY A 60 15.33 -16.00 -10.01
N LEU A 61 14.27 -15.21 -10.19
CA LEU A 61 13.37 -14.75 -9.14
C LEU A 61 12.13 -15.64 -8.96
N GLY A 62 12.03 -16.76 -9.67
CA GLY A 62 10.84 -17.62 -9.67
C GLY A 62 10.44 -18.07 -8.26
N ASP A 63 11.35 -18.73 -7.55
CA ASP A 63 11.09 -19.23 -6.20
C ASP A 63 10.84 -18.09 -5.21
N TYR A 64 11.57 -16.97 -5.36
CA TYR A 64 11.40 -15.78 -4.54
C TYR A 64 10.02 -15.13 -4.76
N ALA A 65 9.58 -14.99 -6.01
CA ALA A 65 8.27 -14.45 -6.37
C ALA A 65 7.14 -15.36 -5.84
N VAL A 66 7.29 -16.68 -5.98
CA VAL A 66 6.33 -17.65 -5.44
C VAL A 66 6.19 -17.50 -3.93
N LEU A 67 7.30 -17.39 -3.20
CA LEU A 67 7.30 -17.15 -1.75
C LEU A 67 6.58 -15.84 -1.37
N LEU A 68 6.88 -14.75 -2.08
CA LEU A 68 6.25 -13.44 -1.82
C LEU A 68 4.75 -13.48 -2.08
N TYR A 69 4.32 -14.04 -3.21
CA TYR A 69 2.90 -14.15 -3.57
C TYR A 69 2.16 -15.10 -2.64
N ALA A 70 2.76 -16.25 -2.29
CA ALA A 70 2.18 -17.17 -1.33
C ALA A 70 1.96 -16.48 0.02
N GLY A 71 2.93 -15.72 0.52
CA GLY A 71 2.78 -14.94 1.75
C GLY A 71 1.68 -13.89 1.66
N PHE A 72 1.64 -13.14 0.56
CA PHE A 72 0.61 -12.13 0.32
C PHE A 72 -0.81 -12.72 0.27
N PHE A 73 -1.03 -13.75 -0.56
CA PHE A 73 -2.34 -14.37 -0.69
C PHE A 73 -2.75 -15.12 0.58
N THR A 74 -1.80 -15.68 1.33
CA THR A 74 -2.07 -16.26 2.65
C THR A 74 -2.57 -15.19 3.62
N ALA A 75 -1.96 -14.00 3.64
CA ALA A 75 -2.41 -12.90 4.48
C ALA A 75 -3.84 -12.44 4.10
N ILE A 76 -4.14 -12.32 2.81
CA ILE A 76 -5.50 -12.04 2.31
C ILE A 76 -6.48 -13.12 2.73
N PHE A 77 -6.11 -14.39 2.57
CA PHE A 77 -6.96 -15.53 2.93
C PHE A 77 -7.24 -15.55 4.43
N CYS A 78 -6.24 -15.31 5.28
CA CYS A 78 -6.42 -15.17 6.72
C CYS A 78 -7.36 -13.99 7.04
N GLY A 79 -7.14 -12.82 6.44
CA GLY A 79 -8.00 -11.65 6.61
C GLY A 79 -9.46 -11.94 6.23
N TRP A 80 -9.68 -12.67 5.14
CA TRP A 80 -10.99 -13.16 4.73
C TRP A 80 -11.61 -14.11 5.75
N LEU A 81 -10.85 -15.14 6.16
CA LEU A 81 -11.30 -16.18 7.08
C LEU A 81 -11.71 -15.59 8.43
N PHE A 82 -10.88 -14.71 9.00
CA PHE A 82 -11.18 -14.02 10.24
C PHE A 82 -12.30 -12.99 10.08
N GLY A 83 -12.38 -12.34 8.91
CA GLY A 83 -13.42 -11.37 8.58
C GLY A 83 -14.83 -11.93 8.66
N ARG A 84 -15.01 -13.24 8.41
CA ARG A 84 -16.32 -13.93 8.52
C ARG A 84 -16.95 -13.87 9.92
N LYS A 85 -16.15 -13.55 10.95
CA LYS A 85 -16.64 -13.42 12.34
C LYS A 85 -17.18 -12.03 12.67
N PHE A 86 -17.04 -11.06 11.76
CA PHE A 86 -17.36 -9.66 12.00
C PHE A 86 -18.45 -9.15 11.05
N ALA A 87 -19.10 -8.05 11.41
CA ALA A 87 -20.06 -7.36 10.55
C ALA A 87 -19.38 -6.87 9.25
N ALA A 88 -20.16 -6.71 8.17
CA ALA A 88 -19.64 -6.39 6.84
C ALA A 88 -18.62 -5.22 6.78
N PRO A 89 -18.80 -4.09 7.49
CA PRO A 89 -17.82 -3.00 7.49
C PRO A 89 -16.48 -3.37 8.14
N GLN A 90 -16.52 -4.19 9.19
CA GLN A 90 -15.35 -4.65 9.94
C GLN A 90 -14.60 -5.72 9.14
N ALA A 91 -15.33 -6.64 8.50
CA ALA A 91 -14.78 -7.66 7.61
C ALA A 91 -14.07 -7.03 6.40
N SER A 92 -14.69 -6.00 5.79
CA SER A 92 -14.11 -5.18 4.73
C SER A 92 -12.81 -4.51 5.18
N SER A 93 -12.82 -3.88 6.36
CA SER A 93 -11.65 -3.21 6.92
C SER A 93 -10.50 -4.19 7.19
N LEU A 94 -10.81 -5.39 7.70
CA LEU A 94 -9.82 -6.42 7.96
C LEU A 94 -9.18 -6.92 6.66
N LEU A 95 -10.00 -7.23 5.64
CA LEU A 95 -9.54 -7.62 4.31
C LEU A 95 -8.61 -6.58 3.69
N GLN A 96 -9.00 -5.30 3.71
CA GLN A 96 -8.18 -4.22 3.21
C GLN A 96 -6.90 -4.01 4.04
N GLY A 97 -6.97 -4.22 5.35
CA GLY A 97 -5.80 -4.17 6.24
C GLY A 97 -4.78 -5.26 5.91
N SER A 98 -5.22 -6.50 5.70
CA SER A 98 -4.34 -7.61 5.32
C SER A 98 -3.66 -7.43 3.95
N ALA A 99 -4.23 -6.61 3.07
CA ALA A 99 -3.67 -6.33 1.76
C ALA A 99 -2.66 -5.16 1.75
N ARG A 100 -2.62 -4.35 2.82
CA ARG A 100 -1.84 -3.10 2.89
C ARG A 100 -0.56 -3.31 3.69
N PHE A 101 0.52 -3.65 3.00
CA PHE A 101 1.87 -3.53 3.56
C PHE A 101 2.55 -2.24 3.09
N ASN A 102 3.52 -1.77 3.86
CA ASN A 102 4.27 -0.56 3.53
C ASN A 102 5.65 -0.92 2.95
N THR A 103 5.79 -0.74 1.64
CA THR A 103 7.01 -1.01 0.91
C THR A 103 8.21 -0.19 1.41
N PHE A 104 8.02 1.09 1.75
CA PHE A 104 9.12 1.95 2.21
C PHE A 104 9.69 1.50 3.55
N ILE A 105 8.82 1.08 4.48
CA ILE A 105 9.24 0.51 5.76
C ILE A 105 10.01 -0.81 5.53
N GLY A 106 9.55 -1.65 4.59
CA GLY A 106 10.25 -2.88 4.21
C GLY A 106 11.66 -2.63 3.66
N LEU A 107 11.81 -1.68 2.74
CA LEU A 107 13.11 -1.28 2.18
C LEU A 107 14.06 -0.74 3.24
N ALA A 108 13.56 0.15 4.09
CA ALA A 108 14.28 0.71 5.23
C ALA A 108 14.81 -0.37 6.18
N ILE A 109 13.98 -1.36 6.53
CA ILE A 109 14.38 -2.47 7.40
C ILE A 109 15.40 -3.37 6.69
N ALA A 110 15.21 -3.65 5.41
CA ALA A 110 16.10 -4.48 4.64
C ALA A 110 17.51 -3.89 4.56
N GLU A 111 17.62 -2.59 4.28
CA GLU A 111 18.89 -1.86 4.28
C GLU A 111 19.51 -1.84 5.69
N ALA A 112 18.71 -1.54 6.71
CA ALA A 112 19.17 -1.44 8.10
C ALA A 112 19.75 -2.75 8.66
N VAL A 113 19.16 -3.89 8.30
CA VAL A 113 19.50 -5.20 8.89
C VAL A 113 20.48 -5.98 8.01
N PHE A 114 20.34 -5.89 6.69
CA PHE A 114 21.06 -6.72 5.73
C PHE A 114 21.96 -5.90 4.78
N GLY A 115 22.04 -4.58 4.97
CA GLY A 115 22.86 -3.69 4.16
C GLY A 115 22.39 -3.59 2.71
N THR A 116 23.29 -3.13 1.84
CA THR A 116 23.05 -2.95 0.40
C THR A 116 22.53 -4.22 -0.30
N PRO A 117 23.03 -5.44 -0.02
CA PRO A 117 22.51 -6.66 -0.64
C PRO A 117 21.05 -6.93 -0.28
N GLY A 118 20.67 -6.72 0.99
CA GLY A 118 19.28 -6.88 1.42
C GLY A 118 18.35 -5.83 0.84
N LEU A 119 18.81 -4.58 0.74
CA LEU A 119 18.08 -3.52 0.06
C LEU A 119 17.79 -3.89 -1.40
N GLN A 120 18.77 -4.41 -2.14
CA GLN A 120 18.59 -4.84 -3.52
C GLN A 120 17.51 -5.92 -3.65
N ILE A 121 17.56 -6.97 -2.82
CA ILE A 121 16.55 -8.03 -2.80
C ILE A 121 15.16 -7.47 -2.46
N ALA A 122 15.08 -6.56 -1.48
CA ALA A 122 13.82 -5.94 -1.10
C ALA A 122 13.26 -5.02 -2.19
N VAL A 123 14.10 -4.32 -2.97
CA VAL A 123 13.68 -3.55 -4.15
C VAL A 123 13.09 -4.48 -5.21
N LEU A 124 13.74 -5.61 -5.49
CA LEU A 124 13.24 -6.61 -6.44
C LEU A 124 11.90 -7.20 -5.98
N GLY A 125 11.79 -7.57 -4.70
CA GLY A 125 10.55 -8.10 -4.13
C GLY A 125 9.41 -7.08 -4.15
N SER A 126 9.74 -5.81 -3.88
CA SER A 126 8.79 -4.71 -3.97
C SER A 126 8.28 -4.52 -5.39
N ALA A 127 9.17 -4.60 -6.37
CA ALA A 127 8.82 -4.46 -7.78
C ALA A 127 7.86 -5.58 -8.25
N LEU A 128 8.04 -6.80 -7.75
CA LEU A 128 7.14 -7.93 -8.00
C LEU A 128 5.79 -7.78 -7.29
N LEU A 129 5.80 -7.41 -6.00
CA LEU A 129 4.59 -7.38 -5.17
C LEU A 129 3.68 -6.18 -5.47
N VAL A 130 4.24 -4.98 -5.66
CA VAL A 130 3.45 -3.73 -5.77
C VAL A 130 2.35 -3.81 -6.84
N PRO A 131 2.59 -4.33 -8.07
CA PRO A 131 1.55 -4.42 -9.09
C PRO A 131 0.42 -5.38 -8.70
N VAL A 132 0.77 -6.57 -8.21
CA VAL A 132 -0.20 -7.60 -7.79
C VAL A 132 -1.10 -7.07 -6.68
N VAL A 133 -0.49 -6.34 -5.75
CA VAL A 133 -1.17 -5.79 -4.58
C VAL A 133 -2.12 -4.68 -4.97
N ASN A 134 -1.68 -3.77 -5.83
CA ASN A 134 -2.54 -2.71 -6.35
C ASN A 134 -3.74 -3.28 -7.10
N VAL A 135 -3.53 -4.23 -8.02
CA VAL A 135 -4.63 -4.87 -8.77
C VAL A 135 -5.60 -5.58 -7.81
N THR A 136 -5.07 -6.33 -6.85
CA THR A 136 -5.88 -7.07 -5.86
C THR A 136 -6.70 -6.12 -4.99
N VAL A 137 -6.08 -5.09 -4.40
CA VAL A 137 -6.74 -4.12 -3.51
C VAL A 137 -7.79 -3.31 -4.25
N VAL A 138 -7.46 -2.80 -5.44
CA VAL A 138 -8.41 -2.03 -6.26
C VAL A 138 -9.59 -2.91 -6.67
N THR A 139 -9.37 -4.16 -7.04
CA THR A 139 -10.45 -5.10 -7.40
C THR A 139 -11.34 -5.40 -6.20
N ILE A 140 -10.77 -5.67 -5.02
CA ILE A 140 -11.53 -5.88 -3.78
C ILE A 140 -12.37 -4.65 -3.46
N MET A 141 -11.76 -3.46 -3.52
CA MET A 141 -12.44 -2.20 -3.19
C MET A 141 -13.55 -1.86 -4.20
N ALA A 142 -13.31 -2.06 -5.50
CA ALA A 142 -14.32 -1.86 -6.54
C ALA A 142 -15.52 -2.79 -6.36
N ARG A 143 -15.30 -4.04 -5.97
CA ARG A 143 -16.38 -5.00 -5.67
C ARG A 143 -17.17 -4.61 -4.43
N GLN A 144 -16.50 -4.26 -3.33
CA GLN A 144 -17.15 -3.85 -2.09
C GLN A 144 -17.96 -2.55 -2.24
N LEU A 145 -17.48 -1.59 -3.03
CA LEU A 145 -18.22 -0.35 -3.34
C LEU A 145 -19.42 -0.63 -4.26
N GLY A 146 -19.28 -1.53 -5.24
CA GLY A 146 -20.38 -1.97 -6.09
C GLY A 146 -21.49 -2.70 -5.32
N GLU A 147 -21.12 -3.55 -4.35
CA GLU A 147 -22.06 -4.24 -3.46
C GLU A 147 -22.81 -3.27 -2.54
N GLY A 148 -22.13 -2.26 -1.99
CA GLY A 148 -22.74 -1.23 -1.14
C GLY A 148 -23.71 -0.31 -1.90
N ALA A 149 -23.41 0.03 -3.16
CA ALA A 149 -24.32 0.80 -4.01
C ALA A 149 -25.60 0.01 -4.34
N ASN A 150 -25.47 -1.30 -4.60
CA ASN A 150 -26.60 -2.16 -4.95
C ASN A 150 -27.52 -2.48 -3.75
N GLN A 151 -26.99 -2.48 -2.52
CA GLN A 151 -27.80 -2.59 -1.29
C GLN A 151 -28.61 -1.33 -1.03
N SER A 152 -28.02 -0.14 -1.20
CA SER A 152 -28.75 1.13 -1.01
C SER A 152 -29.89 1.36 -2.01
N SER A 153 -29.87 0.69 -3.17
CA SER A 153 -30.92 0.76 -4.18
C SER A 153 -32.06 -0.24 -3.97
N LEU A 154 -32.01 -1.08 -2.93
CA LEU A 154 -33.07 -2.04 -2.59
C LEU A 154 -33.82 -1.64 -1.30
N ASP A 155 -33.43 -0.52 -0.68
CA ASP A 155 -33.98 0.00 0.58
C ASP A 155 -34.94 1.19 0.36
N TRP A 156 -35.49 1.35 -0.85
CA TRP A 156 -36.61 2.25 -1.19
C TRP A 156 -37.80 1.46 -1.74
#